data_AF-A0A7M1B1X3-F1
#
_entry.id   AF-A0A7M1B1X3-F1
#
_cell.length_a   1.000
_cell.length_b   1.000
_cell.length_c   1.000
_cell.angle_alpha   90.00
_cell.angle_beta   90.00
_cell.angle_gamma   90.00
#
_symmetry.space_group_name_H-M   'P 1'
#
loop_
_entity.id
_entity.type
_entity.pdbx_description
1 polymer ?
#
loop_
_entity_poly.entity_id
_entity_poly.type
_entity_poly.pdbx_seq_one_letter_code
_entity_poly.pdbx_strand_id
1 'polypeptide(L)'
;MPKPHFIFMKQKDSFRVHVKNLEELSVKQIQEIEAFVAQRKGYFDFATYTFSIGKKLEYQEFVKLLVVLHVEALVKEVVYTTQSSARISFGQYKGMLYSELPDSYLLWLKNNYMGSDREIICTEIAKRGL
;
A
#
# COMPACT_ATOMS: atom_id res chain seq x y z
N MET A 1 -9.09 3.75 -28.34
CA MET A 1 -9.52 2.79 -27.30
C MET A 1 -8.98 3.25 -25.96
N PRO A 2 -9.71 3.07 -24.86
CA PRO A 2 -9.20 3.40 -23.52
C PRO A 2 -8.01 2.49 -23.17
N LYS A 3 -6.99 3.08 -22.56
CA LYS A 3 -5.78 2.36 -22.12
C LYS A 3 -6.02 1.84 -20.70
N PRO A 4 -5.58 0.61 -20.35
CA PRO A 4 -5.67 0.11 -18.98
C PRO A 4 -4.93 1.02 -18.00
N HIS A 5 -5.54 1.30 -16.86
CA HIS A 5 -4.95 2.10 -15.78
C HIS A 5 -4.59 1.19 -14.61
N PHE A 6 -3.31 0.84 -14.54
CA PHE A 6 -2.74 -0.04 -13.53
C PHE A 6 -2.22 0.76 -12.33
N ILE A 7 -2.70 0.40 -11.15
CA ILE A 7 -2.23 0.93 -9.87
C ILE A 7 -1.44 -0.18 -9.19
N PHE A 8 -0.12 -0.08 -9.23
CA PHE A 8 0.81 -1.04 -8.66
C PHE A 8 0.93 -0.84 -7.14
N MET A 9 0.82 -1.93 -6.40
CA MET A 9 0.94 -2.00 -4.95
C MET A 9 1.94 -3.09 -4.59
N LYS A 10 3.06 -2.68 -3.97
CA LYS A 10 4.08 -3.60 -3.50
C LYS A 10 3.61 -4.33 -2.24
N GLN A 11 3.86 -5.64 -2.17
CA GLN A 11 3.67 -6.45 -0.96
C GLN A 11 4.99 -7.14 -0.57
N LYS A 12 5.02 -7.78 0.60
CA LYS A 12 6.25 -8.36 1.18
C LYS A 12 6.95 -9.37 0.25
N ASP A 13 6.18 -10.26 -0.39
CA ASP A 13 6.70 -11.32 -1.27
C ASP A 13 5.93 -11.44 -2.60
N SER A 14 5.09 -10.44 -2.89
CA SER A 14 4.20 -10.39 -4.05
C SER A 14 3.98 -8.94 -4.44
N PHE A 15 3.23 -8.73 -5.51
CA PHE A 15 2.63 -7.44 -5.81
C PHE A 15 1.17 -7.61 -6.19
N ARG A 16 0.39 -6.56 -5.97
CA ARG A 16 -0.99 -6.45 -6.39
C ARG A 16 -1.12 -5.26 -7.33
N VAL A 17 -1.91 -5.38 -8.38
CA VAL A 17 -2.20 -4.30 -9.30
C VAL A 17 -3.71 -4.13 -9.37
N HIS A 18 -4.19 -2.92 -9.15
CA HIS A 18 -5.60 -2.58 -9.34
C HIS A 18 -5.81 -1.97 -10.72
N VAL A 19 -6.82 -2.43 -11.45
CA VAL A 19 -7.19 -1.94 -12.78
C VAL A 19 -8.33 -0.94 -12.61
N LYS A 20 -7.99 0.34 -12.50
CA LYS A 20 -8.95 1.38 -12.10
C LYS A 20 -10.12 1.52 -13.08
N ASN A 21 -9.86 1.37 -14.37
CA ASN A 21 -10.85 1.57 -15.42
C ASN A 21 -11.25 0.25 -16.10
N LEU A 22 -11.30 -0.86 -15.35
CA LEU A 22 -11.63 -2.18 -15.92
C LEU A 22 -12.96 -2.17 -16.70
N GLU A 23 -13.97 -1.47 -16.19
CA GLU A 23 -15.31 -1.35 -16.81
C GLU A 23 -15.31 -0.57 -18.13
N GLU A 24 -14.31 0.29 -18.35
CA GLU A 24 -14.15 1.05 -19.60
C GLU A 24 -13.39 0.23 -20.66
N LEU A 25 -12.75 -0.87 -20.28
CA LEU A 25 -11.98 -1.70 -21.20
C LEU A 25 -12.90 -2.62 -22.01
N SER A 26 -12.48 -2.91 -23.24
CA SER A 26 -13.15 -3.91 -24.06
C SER A 26 -12.94 -5.32 -23.48
N VAL A 27 -13.89 -6.21 -23.74
CA VAL A 27 -13.79 -7.63 -23.34
C VAL A 27 -12.48 -8.27 -23.79
N LYS A 28 -11.99 -7.93 -24.99
CA LYS A 28 -10.69 -8.40 -25.50
C LYS A 28 -9.51 -7.97 -24.62
N GLN A 29 -9.48 -6.69 -24.22
CA GLN A 29 -8.42 -6.18 -23.34
C GLN A 29 -8.48 -6.84 -21.96
N ILE A 30 -9.68 -7.10 -21.43
CA ILE A 30 -9.84 -7.81 -20.16
C ILE A 30 -9.29 -9.24 -20.28
N GLN A 31 -9.60 -9.94 -21.38
CA GLN A 31 -9.07 -11.28 -21.66
C GLN A 31 -7.54 -11.30 -21.84
N GLU A 32 -6.96 -10.27 -22.45
CA GLU A 32 -5.50 -10.12 -22.55
C GLU A 32 -4.84 -9.97 -21.17
N ILE A 33 -5.45 -9.18 -20.28
CA ILE A 33 -4.97 -9.02 -18.90
C ILE A 33 -5.12 -10.33 -18.13
N GLU A 34 -6.24 -11.03 -18.28
CA GLU A 34 -6.46 -12.34 -17.66
C GLU A 34 -5.43 -13.37 -18.15
N ALA A 35 -5.20 -13.45 -19.46
CA ALA A 35 -4.21 -14.35 -20.06
C ALA A 35 -2.79 -14.04 -19.56
N PHE A 36 -2.45 -12.75 -19.45
CA PHE A 36 -1.19 -12.29 -18.87
C PHE A 36 -1.00 -12.76 -17.42
N VAL A 37 -2.03 -12.59 -16.59
CA VAL A 37 -2.01 -13.00 -15.18
C VAL A 37 -1.92 -14.52 -15.06
N ALA A 38 -2.71 -15.27 -15.85
CA ALA A 38 -2.70 -16.73 -15.88
C ALA A 38 -1.35 -17.30 -16.32
N GLN A 39 -0.73 -16.74 -17.38
CA GLN A 39 0.60 -17.15 -17.86
C GLN A 39 1.67 -17.02 -16.76
N ARG A 40 1.50 -16.04 -15.87
CA ARG A 40 2.40 -15.75 -14.76
C ARG A 40 2.06 -16.52 -13.49
N LYS A 41 1.09 -17.45 -13.53
CA LYS A 41 0.53 -18.13 -12.35
C LYS A 41 0.03 -17.15 -11.28
N GLY A 42 -0.48 -16.00 -11.74
CA GLY A 42 -1.15 -15.03 -10.90
C GLY A 42 -2.63 -15.32 -10.75
N TYR A 43 -3.30 -14.50 -9.95
CA TYR A 43 -4.74 -14.55 -9.71
C TYR A 43 -5.34 -13.19 -10.06
N PHE A 44 -6.43 -13.19 -10.83
CA PHE A 44 -7.22 -12.00 -11.15
C PHE A 44 -8.54 -12.08 -10.37
N ASP A 45 -8.81 -11.04 -9.57
CA ASP A 45 -10.03 -10.85 -8.82
C ASP A 45 -10.93 -9.82 -9.51
N PHE A 46 -11.98 -10.32 -10.14
CA PHE A 46 -12.98 -9.49 -10.80
C PHE A 46 -13.91 -8.75 -9.82
N ALA A 47 -13.99 -9.15 -8.55
CA ALA A 47 -14.81 -8.42 -7.58
C ALA A 47 -14.13 -7.13 -7.10
N THR A 48 -12.80 -7.14 -7.01
CA THR A 48 -12.00 -5.98 -6.56
C THR A 48 -11.27 -5.27 -7.69
N TYR A 49 -11.41 -5.76 -8.92
CA TYR A 49 -10.66 -5.32 -10.11
C TYR A 49 -9.15 -5.31 -9.85
N THR A 50 -8.65 -6.33 -9.14
CA THR A 50 -7.23 -6.45 -8.81
C THR A 50 -6.65 -7.75 -9.30
N PHE A 51 -5.37 -7.76 -9.64
CA PHE A 51 -4.63 -9.00 -9.84
C PHE A 51 -3.37 -9.04 -8.99
N SER A 52 -2.92 -10.24 -8.67
CA SER A 52 -1.69 -10.46 -7.92
C SER A 52 -0.85 -11.54 -8.57
N ILE A 53 0.46 -11.35 -8.61
CA ILE A 53 1.42 -12.33 -9.09
C ILE A 53 2.40 -12.62 -7.95
N GLY A 54 2.59 -13.91 -7.66
CA GLY A 54 3.46 -14.41 -6.59
C GLY A 54 4.94 -14.32 -6.93
N LYS A 55 5.42 -13.13 -7.27
CA LYS A 55 6.84 -12.82 -7.49
C LYS A 55 7.16 -11.50 -6.81
N LYS A 56 8.35 -11.43 -6.20
CA LYS A 56 8.97 -10.14 -5.89
C LYS A 56 9.28 -9.44 -7.19
N LEU A 57 8.71 -8.28 -7.37
CA LEU A 57 8.87 -7.46 -8.55
C LEU A 57 8.73 -6.01 -8.11
N GLU A 58 9.72 -5.19 -8.43
CA GLU A 58 9.70 -3.75 -8.15
C GLU A 58 8.88 -3.01 -9.21
N TYR A 59 8.35 -1.85 -8.87
CA TYR A 59 7.52 -1.05 -9.79
C TYR A 59 8.20 -0.80 -11.15
N GLN A 60 9.50 -0.48 -11.15
CA GLN A 60 10.24 -0.26 -12.39
C GLN A 60 10.34 -1.52 -13.26
N GLU A 61 10.46 -2.69 -12.63
CA GLU A 61 10.46 -3.97 -13.35
C GLU A 61 9.08 -4.25 -13.95
N PHE A 62 8.01 -3.86 -13.26
CA PHE A 62 6.63 -3.99 -13.77
C PHE A 62 6.42 -3.11 -15.00
N VAL A 63 6.89 -1.87 -14.96
CA VAL A 63 6.80 -0.95 -16.11
C VAL A 63 7.61 -1.50 -17.29
N LYS A 64 8.86 -1.95 -17.09
CA LYS A 64 9.67 -2.57 -18.15
C LYS A 64 8.98 -3.78 -18.77
N LEU A 65 8.31 -4.56 -17.93
CA LEU A 65 7.64 -5.77 -18.33
C LEU A 65 6.42 -5.48 -19.22
N LEU A 66 5.65 -4.44 -18.92
CA LEU A 66 4.56 -3.99 -19.78
C LEU A 66 5.07 -3.49 -21.13
N VAL A 67 6.22 -2.78 -21.14
CA VAL A 67 6.88 -2.32 -22.38
C VAL A 67 7.32 -3.50 -23.25
N VAL A 68 7.98 -4.51 -22.67
CA VAL A 68 8.40 -5.72 -23.41
C VAL A 68 7.21 -6.47 -24.00
N LEU A 69 6.09 -6.49 -23.29
CA LEU A 69 4.85 -7.12 -23.73
C LEU A 69 4.02 -6.23 -24.67
N HIS A 70 4.50 -5.03 -25.00
CA HIS A 70 3.83 -4.07 -25.86
C HIS A 70 2.42 -3.69 -25.34
N VAL A 71 2.23 -3.72 -24.02
CA VAL A 71 0.98 -3.35 -23.36
C VAL A 71 0.98 -1.85 -23.10
N GLU A 72 0.22 -1.10 -23.90
CA GLU A 72 0.05 0.33 -23.69
C GLU A 72 -0.91 0.60 -22.51
N ALA A 73 -0.35 0.84 -21.32
CA ALA A 73 -1.10 1.11 -20.11
C ALA A 73 -0.61 2.36 -19.37
N LEU A 74 -1.52 3.03 -18.67
CA LEU A 74 -1.21 4.06 -17.68
C LEU A 74 -0.86 3.37 -16.37
N VAL A 75 0.33 3.62 -15.83
CA VAL A 75 0.80 2.97 -14.60
C VAL A 75 1.04 4.01 -13.51
N LYS A 76 0.55 3.73 -12.30
CA LYS A 76 0.84 4.49 -11.09
C LYS A 76 1.33 3.56 -10.00
N GLU A 77 2.28 4.02 -9.20
CA GLU A 77 2.72 3.32 -7.99
C GLU A 77 1.99 3.88 -6.78
N VAL A 78 1.47 2.99 -5.93
CA VAL A 78 1.00 3.33 -4.59
C VAL A 78 1.95 2.69 -3.59
N VAL A 79 2.77 3.54 -2.97
CA VAL A 79 3.61 3.15 -1.84
C VAL A 79 2.76 3.34 -0.58
N TYR A 80 2.28 2.24 -0.01
CA TYR A 80 1.76 2.28 1.36
C TYR A 80 2.94 2.46 2.30
N THR A 81 3.18 3.68 2.76
CA THR A 81 3.93 3.89 4.00
C THR A 81 3.11 3.19 5.08
N THR A 82 3.52 1.99 5.47
CA THR A 82 3.03 1.39 6.72
C THR A 82 3.41 2.38 7.81
N GLN A 83 2.46 3.23 8.21
CA GLN A 83 2.59 3.97 9.44
C GLN A 83 2.72 2.90 10.50
N SER A 84 3.95 2.68 10.98
CA SER A 84 4.20 1.81 12.11
C SER A 84 3.30 2.30 13.21
N SER A 85 2.24 1.56 13.48
CA SER A 85 1.25 1.89 14.47
C SER A 85 1.90 1.52 15.80
N ALA A 86 2.83 2.40 16.21
CA ALA A 86 3.62 2.21 17.40
C ALA A 86 2.65 2.11 18.58
N ARG A 87 2.85 1.06 19.37
CA ARG A 87 2.03 0.80 20.56
C ARG A 87 2.83 1.21 21.78
N ILE A 88 2.14 1.80 22.74
CA ILE A 88 2.73 2.04 24.05
C ILE A 88 3.05 0.68 24.70
N SER A 89 4.27 0.52 25.17
CA SER A 89 4.74 -0.70 25.83
C SER A 89 4.69 -0.62 27.36
N PHE A 90 4.30 0.52 27.93
CA PHE A 90 4.39 0.85 29.36
C PHE A 90 3.18 1.63 29.90
N GLY A 91 3.06 1.76 31.23
CA GLY A 91 2.03 2.58 31.87
C GLY A 91 0.59 2.07 31.73
N GLN A 92 -0.37 2.96 31.99
CA GLN A 92 -1.81 2.66 32.03
C GLN A 92 -2.39 2.30 30.65
N TYR A 93 -1.80 2.81 29.56
CA TYR A 93 -2.27 2.63 28.18
C TYR A 93 -1.43 1.60 27.40
N LYS A 94 -0.82 0.65 28.10
CA LYS A 94 -0.01 -0.42 27.50
C LYS A 94 -0.83 -1.22 26.48
N GLY A 95 -0.31 -1.32 25.27
CA GLY A 95 -0.91 -2.02 24.13
C GLY A 95 -1.74 -1.13 23.21
N MET A 96 -2.06 0.10 23.61
CA MET A 96 -2.77 1.06 22.77
C MET A 96 -1.84 1.77 21.80
N LEU A 97 -2.37 2.22 20.67
CA LEU A 97 -1.62 3.01 19.70
C LEU A 97 -1.34 4.41 20.26
N TYR A 98 -0.18 4.99 19.92
CA TYR A 98 0.07 6.40 20.26
C TYR A 98 -1.00 7.34 19.66
N SER A 99 -1.59 6.95 18.53
CA SER A 99 -2.69 7.67 17.88
C SER A 99 -4.05 7.53 18.60
N GLU A 100 -4.19 6.64 19.58
CA GLU A 100 -5.42 6.46 20.38
C GLU A 100 -5.32 7.08 21.78
N LEU A 101 -4.15 7.61 22.15
CA LEU A 101 -3.95 8.16 23.49
C LEU A 101 -4.68 9.50 23.66
N PRO A 102 -5.16 9.80 24.88
CA PRO A 102 -5.63 11.13 25.23
C PRO A 102 -4.53 12.19 25.09
N ASP A 103 -4.89 13.39 24.63
CA ASP A 103 -3.95 14.51 24.42
C ASP A 103 -3.23 14.91 25.71
N SER A 104 -3.94 14.90 26.83
CA SER A 104 -3.38 15.15 28.16
C SER A 104 -2.27 14.14 28.53
N TYR A 105 -2.43 12.89 28.11
CA TYR A 105 -1.45 11.84 28.36
C TYR A 105 -0.25 11.95 27.43
N LEU A 106 -0.45 12.31 26.16
CA LEU A 106 0.65 12.58 25.23
C LEU A 106 1.53 13.76 25.69
N LEU A 107 0.93 14.85 26.16
CA LEU A 107 1.66 15.99 26.72
C LEU A 107 2.40 15.62 28.01
N TRP A 108 1.80 14.78 28.85
CA TRP A 108 2.48 14.24 30.02
C TRP A 108 3.69 13.38 29.62
N LEU A 109 3.53 12.50 28.63
CA LEU A 109 4.62 11.65 28.11
C LEU A 109 5.76 12.49 27.54
N LYS A 110 5.49 13.57 26.81
CA LYS A 110 6.51 14.47 26.28
C LYS A 110 7.43 15.04 27.37
N ASN A 111 6.88 15.33 28.54
CA ASN A 111 7.60 15.92 29.66
C ASN A 111 8.21 14.89 30.62
N ASN A 112 7.62 13.69 30.73
CA ASN A 112 7.99 12.70 31.76
C ASN A 112 8.68 11.44 31.20
N TYR A 113 8.55 11.16 29.90
CA TYR A 113 9.15 9.97 29.29
C TYR A 113 10.51 10.29 28.67
N MET A 114 11.56 9.60 29.13
CA MET A 114 12.93 9.73 28.62
C MET A 114 13.40 8.49 27.83
N GLY A 115 12.49 7.58 27.47
CA GLY A 115 12.82 6.38 26.71
C GLY A 115 13.01 6.61 25.21
N SER A 116 13.31 5.54 24.49
CA SER A 116 13.54 5.52 23.03
C SER A 116 12.34 5.96 22.20
N ASP A 117 11.12 5.89 22.74
CA ASP A 117 9.89 6.22 22.00
C ASP A 117 9.56 7.72 21.98
N ARG A 118 10.48 8.57 22.47
CA ARG A 118 10.28 10.03 22.50
C ARG A 118 10.07 10.63 21.11
N GLU A 119 10.77 10.13 20.10
CA GLU A 119 10.59 10.57 18.71
C GLU A 119 9.19 10.25 18.17
N ILE A 120 8.64 9.10 18.56
CA ILE A 120 7.28 8.67 18.21
C ILE A 120 6.25 9.60 18.87
N ILE A 121 6.42 9.91 20.16
CA ILE A 121 5.56 10.84 20.90
C ILE A 121 5.59 12.24 20.25
N CYS A 122 6.78 12.76 19.94
CA CYS A 122 6.92 14.07 19.28
C CYS A 122 6.27 14.09 17.89
N THR A 123 6.40 13.01 17.12
CA THR A 123 5.78 12.88 15.79
C THR A 123 4.26 12.85 15.89
N GLU A 124 3.69 12.15 16.87
CA GLU A 124 2.24 12.08 17.07
C GLU A 124 1.66 13.42 17.58
N ILE A 125 2.39 14.13 18.44
CA ILE A 125 2.02 15.49 18.88
C ILE A 125 2.04 16.46 17.69
N ALA A 126 3.08 16.40 16.86
CA ALA A 126 3.19 17.23 15.66
C ALA A 126 2.07 16.92 14.64
N LYS A 127 1.67 15.66 14.49
CA LYS A 127 0.52 15.27 13.64
C LYS A 127 -0.81 15.83 14.15
N ARG A 128 -0.99 15.94 15.47
CA ARG A 128 -2.23 16.45 16.09
C ARG A 128 -2.26 17.97 16.25
N GLY A 129 -1.14 18.65 16.05
CA GLY A 129 -1.03 20.11 16.21
C GLY A 129 -1.13 20.58 17.65
N LEU A 130 -0.64 19.76 18.61
CA LEU A 130 -0.66 20.02 20.06
C LEU A 130 0.66 20.60 20.59
#